data_AF-D4GX31-F1
#
_entry.id   AF-D4GX31-F1
#
_cell.length_a   1.000
_cell.length_b   1.000
_cell.length_c   1.000
_cell.angle_alpha   90.00
_cell.angle_beta   90.00
_cell.angle_gamma   90.00
#
_symmetry.space_group_name_H-M   'P 1'
#
loop_
_entity.id
_entity.type
_entity.pdbx_description
1 polymer ?
#
loop_
_entity_poly.entity_id
_entity_poly.type
_entity_poly.pdbx_seq_one_letter_code
_entity_poly.pdbx_strand_id
1 'polypeptide(L)'
;MIPMFTTKQLVALLVSLLVVGSLAGVAAAQQGPSAGGAVVVDEGETVDGDLDAVGGTVVVAGTVTGDVSATAGTVLVTETGVVNGNLDAVAGSATLEGSVGGSLAYDAATATVDAAAVVDGGVRQVDDLAVAAPVVAGTPFQFGQFEGPVIPGWVVSGYWFLANFVVGAIIVLVAPGFAGRVTGLGTKQAVRSGGVGLLAIVAIPIVLLLLLLTIVGIPLSLAGGVGFLLVLWVAGVYGALVLGTWLLSLADYDNRWVALFAGLFVLAVLDFVPLGGILEFVVLLVGLGAFALALRGESADDGDESVSAPDEGPREGSPMA
;
A
#
# COMPACT_ATOMS: atom_id res chain seq x y z
N MET A 1 -1.58 -37.15 15.94
CA MET A 1 -0.59 -36.91 14.85
C MET A 1 -1.09 -35.71 14.07
N ILE A 2 -0.47 -34.54 14.26
CA ILE A 2 -0.85 -33.33 13.51
C ILE A 2 -0.18 -33.44 12.14
N PRO A 3 -0.93 -33.37 11.01
CA PRO A 3 -0.33 -33.49 9.69
C PRO A 3 0.62 -32.32 9.45
N MET A 4 1.90 -32.63 9.27
CA MET A 4 2.96 -31.67 8.97
C MET A 4 2.85 -31.28 7.50
N PHE A 5 2.22 -30.13 7.22
CA PHE A 5 2.17 -29.59 5.86
C PHE A 5 3.59 -29.34 5.35
N THR A 6 3.86 -29.80 4.12
CA THR A 6 5.14 -29.56 3.46
C THR A 6 5.27 -28.08 3.08
N THR A 7 6.49 -27.53 3.03
CA THR A 7 6.77 -26.11 2.69
C THR A 7 6.08 -25.68 1.39
N LYS A 8 5.92 -26.60 0.43
CA LYS A 8 5.20 -26.38 -0.84
C LYS A 8 3.69 -26.14 -0.64
N GLN A 9 3.07 -26.81 0.32
CA GLN A 9 1.66 -26.64 0.64
C GLN A 9 1.40 -25.31 1.37
N LEU A 10 2.33 -24.87 2.22
CA LEU A 10 2.25 -23.56 2.87
C LEU A 10 2.41 -22.41 1.88
N VAL A 11 3.36 -22.50 0.95
CA VAL A 11 3.53 -21.50 -0.12
C VAL A 11 2.30 -21.45 -1.04
N ALA A 12 1.76 -22.61 -1.42
CA ALA A 12 0.54 -22.65 -2.24
C ALA A 12 -0.68 -22.03 -1.52
N LEU A 13 -0.79 -22.23 -0.20
CA LEU A 13 -1.90 -21.70 0.61
C LEU A 13 -1.77 -20.19 0.85
N LEU A 14 -0.54 -19.67 0.97
CA LEU A 14 -0.28 -18.24 1.10
C LEU A 14 -0.48 -17.51 -0.22
N VAL A 15 -0.05 -18.10 -1.34
CA VAL A 15 -0.29 -17.58 -2.68
C VAL A 15 -1.79 -17.59 -3.02
N SER A 16 -2.53 -18.65 -2.68
CA SER A 16 -3.98 -18.67 -2.90
C SER A 16 -4.73 -17.66 -2.03
N LEU A 17 -4.33 -17.47 -0.76
CA LEU A 17 -4.89 -16.45 0.12
C LEU A 17 -4.63 -15.03 -0.41
N LEU A 18 -3.45 -14.79 -0.95
CA LEU A 18 -3.06 -13.49 -1.52
C LEU A 18 -3.80 -13.19 -2.84
N VAL A 19 -3.98 -14.19 -3.70
CA VAL A 19 -4.76 -14.05 -4.95
C VAL A 19 -6.24 -13.82 -4.65
N VAL A 20 -6.83 -14.52 -3.68
CA VAL A 20 -8.23 -14.30 -3.27
C VAL A 20 -8.40 -12.93 -2.60
N GLY A 21 -7.43 -12.49 -1.80
CA GLY A 21 -7.42 -11.14 -1.21
C GLY A 21 -7.38 -10.03 -2.26
N SER A 22 -6.66 -10.24 -3.37
CA SER A 22 -6.55 -9.25 -4.45
C SER A 22 -7.85 -9.03 -5.23
N LEU A 23 -8.70 -10.06 -5.35
CA LEU A 23 -10.01 -9.95 -6.03
C LEU A 23 -11.06 -9.24 -5.17
N ALA A 24 -10.96 -9.31 -3.83
CA ALA A 24 -11.85 -8.59 -2.93
C ALA A 24 -11.48 -7.10 -2.77
N GLY A 25 -10.19 -6.75 -2.92
CA GLY A 25 -9.70 -5.38 -2.74
C GLY A 25 -10.11 -4.39 -3.82
N VAL A 26 -10.22 -4.81 -5.09
CA VAL A 26 -10.60 -3.92 -6.21
C VAL A 26 -12.10 -3.59 -6.26
N ALA A 27 -12.96 -4.45 -5.72
CA ALA A 27 -14.41 -4.20 -5.68
C ALA A 27 -14.80 -3.18 -4.59
N ALA A 28 -14.02 -3.05 -3.52
CA ALA A 28 -14.26 -2.10 -2.43
C ALA A 28 -13.81 -0.67 -2.74
N ALA A 29 -13.04 -0.44 -3.82
CA ALA A 29 -12.50 0.87 -4.17
C ALA A 29 -13.44 1.76 -5.00
N GLN A 30 -14.56 1.22 -5.48
CA GLN A 30 -15.55 1.94 -6.32
C GLN A 30 -16.71 2.55 -5.52
N GLN A 31 -16.76 2.33 -4.20
CA GLN A 31 -17.72 2.98 -3.32
C GLN A 31 -16.91 3.79 -2.31
N GLY A 32 -16.84 5.09 -2.54
CA GLY A 32 -16.34 6.00 -1.51
C GLY A 32 -17.09 5.74 -0.20
N PRO A 33 -16.48 5.96 0.97
CA PRO A 33 -17.17 5.75 2.24
C PRO A 33 -18.43 6.63 2.25
N SER A 34 -19.62 6.04 2.19
CA SER A 34 -20.86 6.68 2.65
C SER A 34 -20.80 6.73 4.19
N ALA A 35 -19.81 7.47 4.70
CA ALA A 35 -19.62 7.72 6.11
C ALA A 35 -20.53 8.90 6.51
N GLY A 36 -21.83 8.65 6.50
CA GLY A 36 -22.83 9.60 6.95
C GLY A 36 -24.21 9.06 6.62
N GLY A 37 -25.11 9.04 7.60
CA GLY A 37 -26.51 8.67 7.37
C GLY A 37 -27.18 9.57 6.31
N ALA A 38 -28.37 9.17 5.85
CA ALA A 38 -29.18 10.02 4.98
C ALA A 38 -30.10 10.90 5.84
N VAL A 39 -30.14 12.19 5.53
CA VAL A 39 -31.16 13.12 6.05
C VAL A 39 -32.15 13.34 4.92
N VAL A 40 -33.41 12.96 5.11
CA VAL A 40 -34.46 13.08 4.10
C VAL A 40 -35.60 13.86 4.73
N VAL A 41 -36.00 14.94 4.07
CA VAL A 41 -37.27 15.64 4.34
C VAL A 41 -38.24 15.17 3.26
N ASP A 42 -39.19 14.33 3.64
CA ASP A 42 -40.09 13.67 2.69
C ASP A 42 -41.12 14.64 2.09
N GLU A 43 -41.71 14.26 0.95
CA GLU A 43 -42.79 15.05 0.33
C GLU A 43 -43.99 15.19 1.29
N GLY A 44 -44.44 16.42 1.50
CA GLY A 44 -45.50 16.74 2.46
C GLY A 44 -45.03 16.88 3.91
N GLU A 45 -43.75 16.64 4.20
CA GLU A 45 -43.12 16.97 5.48
C GLU A 45 -42.83 18.48 5.53
N THR A 46 -43.03 19.09 6.70
CA THR A 46 -42.68 20.49 6.93
C THR A 46 -41.75 20.59 8.13
N VAL A 47 -40.58 21.17 7.92
CA VAL A 47 -39.63 21.53 8.98
C VAL A 47 -39.88 22.98 9.38
N ASP A 48 -40.32 23.16 10.63
CA ASP A 48 -40.54 24.47 11.23
C ASP A 48 -39.20 25.05 11.71
N GLY A 49 -38.79 26.20 11.14
CA GLY A 49 -37.50 26.84 11.40
C GLY A 49 -36.38 26.42 10.45
N ASP A 50 -35.15 26.57 10.91
CA ASP A 50 -33.93 26.31 10.14
C ASP A 50 -33.59 24.81 10.15
N LEU A 51 -33.04 24.31 9.04
CA LEU A 51 -32.60 22.93 8.88
C LEU A 51 -31.07 22.86 8.78
N ASP A 52 -30.43 22.36 9.82
CA ASP A 52 -29.02 22.00 9.82
C ASP A 52 -28.86 20.50 9.54
N ALA A 53 -28.47 20.16 8.31
CA ALA A 53 -28.39 18.78 7.85
C ALA A 53 -26.96 18.35 7.56
N VAL A 54 -26.52 17.28 8.21
CA VAL A 54 -25.20 16.68 8.03
C VAL A 54 -25.31 15.18 7.81
N GLY A 55 -24.81 14.72 6.66
CA GLY A 55 -24.94 13.31 6.28
C GLY A 55 -24.12 12.91 5.06
N GLY A 56 -24.21 11.64 4.67
CA GLY A 56 -23.66 11.19 3.39
C GLY A 56 -24.51 11.69 2.23
N THR A 57 -25.82 11.79 2.45
CA THR A 57 -26.80 12.28 1.49
C THR A 57 -27.84 13.12 2.22
N VAL A 58 -28.16 14.29 1.67
CA VAL A 58 -29.26 15.15 2.12
C VAL A 58 -30.25 15.30 0.98
N VAL A 59 -31.50 14.92 1.21
CA VAL A 59 -32.59 15.06 0.24
C VAL A 59 -33.69 15.93 0.84
N VAL A 60 -34.06 17.00 0.15
CA VAL A 60 -35.16 17.89 0.54
C VAL A 60 -36.25 17.78 -0.51
N ALA A 61 -37.30 17.03 -0.19
CA ALA A 61 -38.51 16.89 -1.01
C ALA A 61 -39.75 17.55 -0.40
N GLY A 62 -39.72 17.86 0.90
CA GLY A 62 -40.75 18.62 1.60
C GLY A 62 -40.47 20.13 1.68
N THR A 63 -41.08 20.79 2.67
CA THR A 63 -40.95 22.24 2.89
C THR A 63 -40.10 22.55 4.12
N VAL A 64 -39.12 23.43 3.98
CA VAL A 64 -38.37 24.04 5.10
C VAL A 64 -38.77 25.51 5.20
N THR A 65 -39.25 25.91 6.37
CA THR A 65 -39.80 27.26 6.57
C THR A 65 -38.73 28.33 6.83
N GLY A 66 -37.54 27.94 7.29
CA GLY A 66 -36.39 28.81 7.52
C GLY A 66 -35.23 28.59 6.54
N ASP A 67 -34.02 28.84 7.02
CA ASP A 67 -32.77 28.66 6.27
C ASP A 67 -32.33 27.18 6.29
N VAL A 68 -31.68 26.72 5.22
CA VAL A 68 -31.12 25.36 5.12
C VAL A 68 -29.60 25.46 5.04
N SER A 69 -28.94 24.82 6.01
CA SER A 69 -27.50 24.62 6.04
C SER A 69 -27.21 23.12 5.86
N ALA A 70 -26.77 22.72 4.68
CA ALA A 70 -26.52 21.33 4.35
C ALA A 70 -25.03 21.06 4.10
N THR A 71 -24.46 20.06 4.77
CA THR A 71 -23.13 19.54 4.44
C THR A 71 -23.19 18.03 4.23
N ALA A 72 -22.97 17.60 2.99
CA ALA A 72 -23.09 16.18 2.64
C ALA A 72 -22.25 15.75 1.43
N GLY A 73 -22.06 14.45 1.26
CA GLY A 73 -21.49 13.93 0.01
C GLY A 73 -22.35 14.32 -1.20
N THR A 74 -23.67 14.22 -1.04
CA THR A 74 -24.66 14.61 -2.04
C THR A 74 -25.77 15.43 -1.40
N VAL A 75 -26.10 16.57 -2.00
CA VAL A 75 -27.27 17.39 -1.64
C VAL A 75 -28.21 17.43 -2.84
N LEU A 76 -29.46 17.07 -2.63
CA LEU A 76 -30.52 17.09 -3.63
C LEU A 76 -31.74 17.83 -3.07
N VAL A 77 -32.14 18.91 -3.73
CA VAL A 77 -33.44 19.54 -3.51
C VAL A 77 -34.31 19.14 -4.69
N THR A 78 -35.32 18.29 -4.46
CA THR A 78 -36.16 17.74 -5.54
C THR A 78 -37.13 18.81 -6.06
N GLU A 79 -37.83 18.51 -7.16
CA GLU A 79 -38.85 19.41 -7.74
C GLU A 79 -39.94 19.86 -6.75
N THR A 80 -40.27 19.01 -5.78
CA THR A 80 -41.27 19.30 -4.72
C THR A 80 -40.67 20.02 -3.52
N GLY A 81 -39.35 20.11 -3.43
CA GLY A 81 -38.63 20.74 -2.35
C GLY A 81 -38.81 22.26 -2.34
N VAL A 82 -39.18 22.80 -1.18
CA VAL A 82 -39.34 24.24 -0.97
C VAL A 82 -38.51 24.70 0.22
N VAL A 83 -37.58 25.63 0.00
CA VAL A 83 -36.82 26.31 1.04
C VAL A 83 -37.26 27.75 1.06
N ASN A 84 -37.96 28.20 2.11
CA ASN A 84 -38.46 29.57 2.17
C ASN A 84 -37.35 30.60 2.51
N GLY A 85 -36.27 30.16 3.15
CA GLY A 85 -35.09 30.98 3.46
C GLY A 85 -33.94 30.82 2.46
N ASN A 86 -32.72 31.03 2.93
CA ASN A 86 -31.48 30.81 2.20
C ASN A 86 -31.09 29.32 2.21
N LEU A 87 -30.36 28.90 1.18
CA LEU A 87 -29.79 27.56 1.09
C LEU A 87 -28.27 27.68 0.98
N ASP A 88 -27.57 27.22 2.01
CA ASP A 88 -26.11 27.10 2.05
C ASP A 88 -25.73 25.62 1.99
N ALA A 89 -25.10 25.21 0.89
CA ALA A 89 -24.79 23.80 0.63
C ALA A 89 -23.31 23.55 0.34
N VAL A 90 -22.65 22.74 1.18
CA VAL A 90 -21.29 22.24 0.93
C VAL A 90 -21.39 20.76 0.58
N ALA A 91 -21.01 20.39 -0.65
CA ALA A 91 -21.17 19.02 -1.10
C ALA A 91 -20.14 18.51 -2.10
N GLY A 92 -20.03 17.18 -2.24
CA GLY A 92 -19.35 16.61 -3.40
C GLY A 92 -20.13 16.86 -4.68
N SER A 93 -21.44 16.63 -4.62
CA SER A 93 -22.40 16.88 -5.71
C SER A 93 -23.66 17.60 -5.19
N ALA A 94 -24.03 18.71 -5.81
CA ALA A 94 -25.24 19.46 -5.49
C ALA A 94 -26.20 19.51 -6.69
N THR A 95 -27.47 19.12 -6.48
CA THR A 95 -28.53 19.21 -7.48
C THR A 95 -29.72 19.99 -6.93
N LEU A 96 -30.15 21.02 -7.65
CA LEU A 96 -31.33 21.81 -7.31
C LEU A 96 -32.38 21.70 -8.42
N GLU A 97 -33.53 21.12 -8.10
CA GLU A 97 -34.71 21.00 -8.97
C GLU A 97 -35.90 21.83 -8.45
N GLY A 98 -35.96 22.07 -7.13
CA GLY A 98 -37.05 22.78 -6.45
C GLY A 98 -36.89 24.30 -6.33
N SER A 99 -37.46 24.87 -5.28
CA SER A 99 -37.51 26.33 -5.07
C SER A 99 -36.79 26.80 -3.80
N VAL A 100 -36.11 27.93 -3.91
CA VAL A 100 -35.43 28.64 -2.82
C VAL A 100 -35.91 30.10 -2.81
N GLY A 101 -36.64 30.50 -1.78
CA GLY A 101 -37.18 31.85 -1.61
C GLY A 101 -36.13 32.90 -1.21
N GLY A 102 -34.99 32.46 -0.69
CA GLY A 102 -33.82 33.28 -0.41
C GLY A 102 -32.73 33.14 -1.46
N SER A 103 -31.47 33.28 -1.05
CA SER A 103 -30.31 33.06 -1.92
C SER A 103 -29.72 31.66 -1.75
N LEU A 104 -29.13 31.15 -2.84
CA LEU A 104 -28.38 29.90 -2.85
C LEU A 104 -26.87 30.24 -2.83
N ALA A 105 -26.17 29.82 -1.78
CA ALA A 105 -24.72 29.73 -1.77
C ALA A 105 -24.30 28.26 -1.75
N TYR A 106 -23.34 27.87 -2.60
CA TYR A 106 -22.84 26.51 -2.59
C TYR A 106 -21.33 26.43 -2.81
N ASP A 107 -20.73 25.40 -2.22
CA ASP A 107 -19.40 24.91 -2.54
C ASP A 107 -19.52 23.43 -2.91
N ALA A 108 -19.38 23.10 -4.20
CA ALA A 108 -19.43 21.72 -4.64
C ALA A 108 -18.52 21.41 -5.83
N ALA A 109 -18.01 20.18 -5.87
CA ALA A 109 -17.18 19.71 -6.98
C ALA A 109 -18.00 19.56 -8.28
N THR A 110 -19.26 19.14 -8.16
CA THR A 110 -20.24 19.17 -9.25
C THR A 110 -21.54 19.81 -8.80
N ALA A 111 -22.06 20.74 -9.59
CA ALA A 111 -23.32 21.43 -9.30
C ALA A 111 -24.22 21.45 -10.54
N THR A 112 -25.49 21.09 -10.37
CA THR A 112 -26.53 21.14 -11.41
C THR A 112 -27.74 21.89 -10.88
N VAL A 113 -28.18 22.93 -11.59
CA VAL A 113 -29.43 23.64 -11.31
C VAL A 113 -30.36 23.38 -12.48
N ASP A 114 -31.49 22.75 -12.22
CA ASP A 114 -32.48 22.42 -13.25
C ASP A 114 -33.14 23.70 -13.80
N ALA A 115 -33.63 23.63 -15.04
CA ALA A 115 -34.30 24.76 -15.68
C ALA A 115 -35.63 25.14 -15.00
N ALA A 116 -36.26 24.19 -14.29
CA ALA A 116 -37.48 24.42 -13.52
C ALA A 116 -37.22 25.01 -12.11
N ALA A 117 -35.97 25.01 -11.66
CA ALA A 117 -35.62 25.51 -10.33
C ALA A 117 -35.77 27.03 -10.23
N VAL A 118 -36.26 27.50 -9.08
CA VAL A 118 -36.49 28.93 -8.81
C VAL A 118 -35.65 29.37 -7.62
N VAL A 119 -34.85 30.43 -7.79
CA VAL A 119 -34.06 31.03 -6.71
C VAL A 119 -34.25 32.54 -6.71
N ASP A 120 -34.96 33.08 -5.73
CA ASP A 120 -35.38 34.49 -5.70
C ASP A 120 -34.22 35.44 -5.35
N GLY A 121 -33.31 35.03 -4.46
CA GLY A 121 -32.17 35.83 -3.97
C GLY A 121 -30.87 35.68 -4.78
N GLY A 122 -30.91 34.90 -5.87
CA GLY A 122 -29.78 34.60 -6.74
C GLY A 122 -28.88 33.45 -6.27
N VAL A 123 -28.03 32.99 -7.18
CA VAL A 123 -27.16 31.81 -7.02
C VAL A 123 -25.69 32.25 -7.02
N ARG A 124 -24.91 31.81 -6.04
CA ARG A 124 -23.47 32.10 -5.91
C ARG A 124 -22.70 30.84 -5.57
N GLN A 125 -21.62 30.58 -6.29
CA GLN A 125 -20.62 29.62 -5.85
C GLN A 125 -19.63 30.35 -4.95
N VAL A 126 -19.38 29.83 -3.76
CA VAL A 126 -18.46 30.42 -2.78
C VAL A 126 -17.44 29.36 -2.40
N ASP A 127 -16.18 29.56 -2.79
CA ASP A 127 -15.10 28.69 -2.36
C ASP A 127 -14.92 28.80 -0.84
N ASP A 128 -14.78 27.65 -0.15
CA ASP A 128 -14.65 27.59 1.31
C ASP A 128 -15.85 28.21 2.03
N LEU A 129 -17.06 27.90 1.54
CA LEU A 129 -18.31 28.36 2.13
C LEU A 129 -18.40 27.87 3.58
N ALA A 130 -18.38 28.81 4.53
CA ALA A 130 -18.55 28.52 5.94
C ALA A 130 -20.03 28.26 6.26
N VAL A 131 -20.44 26.99 6.27
CA VAL A 131 -21.77 26.55 6.70
C VAL A 131 -21.80 26.40 8.22
N ALA A 132 -22.92 26.77 8.85
CA ALA A 132 -23.14 26.55 10.27
C ALA A 132 -23.07 25.04 10.58
N ALA A 133 -22.00 24.64 11.26
CA ALA A 133 -21.77 23.26 11.64
C ALA A 133 -22.70 22.84 12.80
N PRO A 134 -23.35 21.67 12.76
CA PRO A 134 -24.17 21.20 13.87
C PRO A 134 -23.30 21.03 15.12
N VAL A 135 -23.82 21.45 16.27
CA VAL A 135 -23.10 21.36 17.53
C VAL A 135 -23.27 19.96 18.10
N VAL A 136 -22.21 19.15 18.07
CA VAL A 136 -22.18 17.83 18.71
C VAL A 136 -21.42 17.96 20.02
N ALA A 137 -22.05 17.60 21.14
CA ALA A 137 -21.46 17.67 22.48
C ALA A 137 -20.88 19.06 22.87
N GLY A 138 -21.50 20.16 22.41
CA GLY A 138 -21.09 21.52 22.74
C GLY A 138 -19.96 22.09 21.88
N THR A 139 -19.50 21.35 20.87
CA THR A 139 -18.53 21.81 19.87
C THR A 139 -19.14 21.85 18.47
N PRO A 140 -18.98 22.93 17.69
CA PRO A 140 -19.42 22.98 16.30
C PRO A 140 -18.65 21.95 15.47
N PHE A 141 -19.37 21.06 14.80
CA PHE A 141 -18.82 19.99 13.96
C PHE A 141 -18.27 20.52 12.62
N GLN A 142 -16.99 20.88 12.57
CA GLN A 142 -16.36 21.32 11.30
C GLN A 142 -15.90 20.12 10.47
N PHE A 143 -16.48 19.96 9.28
CA PHE A 143 -16.00 19.00 8.28
C PHE A 143 -14.59 19.34 7.83
N GLY A 144 -13.73 18.32 7.74
CA GLY A 144 -12.32 18.48 7.33
C GLY A 144 -11.32 18.75 8.47
N GLN A 145 -11.80 18.98 9.71
CA GLN A 145 -10.96 19.21 10.90
C GLN A 145 -10.91 18.01 11.85
N PHE A 146 -11.09 16.77 11.34
CA PHE A 146 -10.76 15.58 12.11
C PHE A 146 -9.22 15.47 12.20
N GLU A 147 -8.62 16.25 13.10
CA GLU A 147 -7.28 16.00 13.59
C GLU A 147 -7.34 14.72 14.42
N GLY A 148 -7.26 13.57 13.75
CA GLY A 148 -6.99 12.31 14.41
C GLY A 148 -5.74 12.45 15.29
N PRO A 149 -5.60 11.63 16.35
CA PRO A 149 -4.43 11.72 17.22
C PRO A 149 -3.15 11.69 16.39
N VAL A 150 -2.34 12.75 16.50
CA VAL A 150 -1.09 12.87 15.76
C VAL A 150 -0.15 11.77 16.26
N ILE A 151 -0.04 10.70 15.49
CA ILE A 151 0.89 9.60 15.79
C ILE A 151 2.29 10.12 15.48
N PRO A 152 3.20 10.21 16.47
CA PRO A 152 4.57 10.63 16.21
C PRO A 152 5.22 9.73 15.15
N GLY A 153 5.98 10.32 14.22
CA GLY A 153 6.58 9.57 13.12
C GLY A 153 7.46 8.39 13.57
N TRP A 154 8.14 8.53 14.71
CA TRP A 154 8.95 7.45 15.30
C TRP A 154 8.12 6.23 15.72
N VAL A 155 6.85 6.40 16.10
CA VAL A 155 5.93 5.29 16.42
C VAL A 155 5.61 4.52 15.15
N VAL A 156 5.33 5.23 14.06
CA VAL A 156 5.06 4.63 12.74
C VAL A 156 6.30 3.87 12.24
N SER A 157 7.48 4.48 12.32
CA SER A 157 8.75 3.83 11.97
C SER A 157 9.04 2.60 12.84
N GLY A 158 8.83 2.71 14.15
CA GLY A 158 9.03 1.59 15.09
C GLY A 158 8.08 0.42 14.83
N TYR A 159 6.81 0.71 14.54
CA TYR A 159 5.84 -0.29 14.11
C TYR A 159 6.25 -0.97 12.80
N TRP A 160 6.65 -0.19 11.79
CA TRP A 160 7.08 -0.72 10.50
C TRP A 160 8.33 -1.60 10.62
N PHE A 161 9.30 -1.17 11.42
CA PHE A 161 10.49 -1.96 11.75
C PHE A 161 10.12 -3.28 12.41
N LEU A 162 9.25 -3.25 13.43
CA LEU A 162 8.84 -4.45 14.16
C LEU A 162 8.07 -5.41 13.25
N ALA A 163 7.19 -4.89 12.38
CA ALA A 163 6.47 -5.68 11.40
C ALA A 163 7.42 -6.42 10.44
N ASN A 164 8.43 -5.73 9.90
CA ASN A 164 9.44 -6.34 9.02
C ASN A 164 10.33 -7.34 9.77
N PHE A 165 10.68 -7.06 11.02
CA PHE A 165 11.41 -8.00 11.87
C PHE A 165 10.61 -9.28 12.11
N VAL A 166 9.32 -9.17 12.44
CA VAL A 166 8.43 -10.33 12.64
C VAL A 166 8.29 -11.15 11.35
N VAL A 167 8.12 -10.48 10.21
CA VAL A 167 8.10 -11.14 8.91
C VAL A 167 9.41 -11.90 8.66
N GLY A 168 10.56 -11.24 8.82
CA GLY A 168 11.86 -11.87 8.60
C GLY A 168 12.11 -13.04 9.54
N ALA A 169 11.69 -12.89 10.80
CA ALA A 169 11.70 -13.96 11.79
C ALA A 169 10.89 -15.18 11.32
N ILE A 170 9.66 -14.96 10.84
CA ILE A 170 8.80 -16.03 10.31
C ILE A 170 9.45 -16.70 9.11
N ILE A 171 9.99 -15.94 8.17
CA ILE A 171 10.65 -16.48 6.97
C ILE A 171 11.85 -17.37 7.34
N VAL A 172 12.69 -16.91 8.27
CA VAL A 172 13.86 -17.67 8.76
C VAL A 172 13.45 -18.93 9.52
N LEU A 173 12.33 -18.90 10.24
CA LEU A 173 11.79 -20.08 10.92
C LEU A 173 11.19 -21.11 9.98
N VAL A 174 10.50 -20.66 8.93
CA VAL A 174 9.84 -21.54 7.96
C VAL A 174 10.87 -22.21 7.05
N ALA A 175 11.95 -21.51 6.68
CA ALA A 175 12.96 -22.01 5.76
C ALA A 175 14.40 -21.79 6.26
N PRO A 176 14.80 -22.38 7.40
CA PRO A 176 16.08 -22.09 8.06
C PRO A 176 17.30 -22.49 7.22
N GLY A 177 17.21 -23.61 6.48
CA GLY A 177 18.29 -24.05 5.58
C GLY A 177 18.44 -23.16 4.35
N PHE A 178 17.35 -22.58 3.85
CA PHE A 178 17.41 -21.63 2.75
C PHE A 178 18.03 -20.30 3.21
N ALA A 179 17.62 -19.81 4.38
CA ALA A 179 18.21 -18.62 4.99
C ALA A 179 19.74 -18.73 5.14
N GLY A 180 20.24 -19.89 5.60
CA GLY A 180 21.68 -20.15 5.72
C GLY A 180 22.43 -20.18 4.38
N ARG A 181 21.79 -20.64 3.29
CA ARG A 181 22.40 -20.59 1.94
C ARG A 181 22.46 -19.16 1.41
N VAL A 182 21.37 -18.41 1.55
CA VAL A 182 21.29 -17.02 1.12
C VAL A 182 22.31 -16.16 1.87
N THR A 183 22.48 -16.35 3.19
CA THR A 183 23.53 -15.64 3.92
C THR A 183 24.92 -16.02 3.47
N GLY A 184 25.22 -17.31 3.32
CA GLY A 184 26.53 -17.76 2.87
C GLY A 184 26.90 -17.19 1.50
N LEU A 185 25.97 -17.22 0.54
CA LEU A 185 26.18 -16.67 -0.80
C LEU A 185 26.26 -15.13 -0.78
N GLY A 186 25.43 -14.48 0.02
CA GLY A 186 25.39 -13.03 0.13
C GLY A 186 26.63 -12.43 0.83
N THR A 187 27.21 -13.14 1.80
CA THR A 187 28.41 -12.66 2.51
C THR A 187 29.71 -13.09 1.85
N LYS A 188 29.85 -14.37 1.45
CA LYS A 188 31.10 -14.88 0.84
C LYS A 188 31.25 -14.50 -0.63
N GLN A 189 30.14 -14.43 -1.36
CA GLN A 189 30.13 -14.16 -2.81
C GLN A 189 29.35 -12.89 -3.15
N ALA A 190 29.49 -11.84 -2.32
CA ALA A 190 28.70 -10.61 -2.40
C ALA A 190 28.67 -9.96 -3.80
N VAL A 191 29.81 -9.92 -4.50
CA VAL A 191 29.90 -9.33 -5.85
C VAL A 191 29.12 -10.14 -6.88
N ARG A 192 29.25 -11.48 -6.85
CA ARG A 192 28.51 -12.38 -7.74
C ARG A 192 27.02 -12.31 -7.46
N SER A 193 26.65 -12.35 -6.18
CA SER A 193 25.26 -12.19 -5.73
C SER A 193 24.70 -10.84 -6.17
N GLY A 194 25.39 -9.73 -5.94
CA GLY A 194 24.97 -8.41 -6.40
C GLY A 194 24.79 -8.32 -7.92
N GLY A 195 25.71 -8.92 -8.70
CA GLY A 195 25.62 -8.98 -10.15
C GLY A 195 24.42 -9.79 -10.66
N VAL A 196 24.14 -10.94 -10.04
CA VAL A 196 22.94 -11.75 -10.35
C VAL A 196 21.66 -11.02 -9.97
N GLY A 197 21.64 -10.32 -8.84
CA GLY A 197 20.51 -9.49 -8.42
C GLY A 197 20.25 -8.34 -9.40
N LEU A 198 21.30 -7.68 -9.87
CA LEU A 198 21.18 -6.61 -10.89
C LEU A 198 20.66 -7.18 -12.22
N LEU A 199 21.13 -8.35 -12.61
CA LEU A 199 20.58 -9.03 -13.79
C LEU A 199 19.10 -9.33 -13.58
N ALA A 200 18.70 -9.86 -12.43
CA ALA A 200 17.31 -10.21 -12.12
C ALA A 200 16.39 -8.98 -12.13
N ILE A 201 16.80 -7.86 -11.52
CA ILE A 201 15.98 -6.66 -11.42
C ILE A 201 15.69 -6.01 -12.79
N VAL A 202 16.57 -6.23 -13.77
CA VAL A 202 16.40 -5.71 -15.13
C VAL A 202 15.76 -6.76 -16.04
N ALA A 203 16.25 -7.99 -16.03
CA ALA A 203 15.82 -9.04 -16.94
C ALA A 203 14.38 -9.50 -16.66
N ILE A 204 13.98 -9.62 -15.39
CA ILE A 204 12.64 -10.11 -15.05
C ILE A 204 11.55 -9.14 -15.55
N PRO A 205 11.60 -7.82 -15.26
CA PRO A 205 10.63 -6.89 -15.83
C PRO A 205 10.60 -6.89 -17.36
N ILE A 206 11.76 -6.97 -18.03
CA ILE A 206 11.81 -7.07 -19.49
C ILE A 206 11.07 -8.32 -19.97
N VAL A 207 11.33 -9.49 -19.37
CA VAL A 207 10.63 -10.73 -19.70
C VAL A 207 9.12 -10.61 -19.44
N LEU A 208 8.71 -9.99 -18.32
CA LEU A 208 7.30 -9.75 -18.01
C LEU A 208 6.64 -8.81 -19.03
N LEU A 209 7.34 -7.77 -19.48
CA LEU A 209 6.85 -6.86 -20.52
C LEU A 209 6.74 -7.55 -21.89
N LEU A 210 7.70 -8.42 -22.22
CA LEU A 210 7.61 -9.24 -23.43
C LEU A 210 6.42 -10.22 -23.36
N LEU A 211 6.17 -10.81 -22.19
CA LEU A 211 4.98 -11.64 -21.97
C LEU A 211 3.70 -10.82 -22.08
N LEU A 212 3.67 -9.61 -21.52
CA LEU A 212 2.52 -8.70 -21.58
C LEU A 212 2.10 -8.38 -23.02
N LEU A 213 3.04 -8.38 -23.98
CA LEU A 213 2.75 -8.16 -25.40
C LEU A 213 1.99 -9.33 -26.06
N THR A 214 1.96 -10.51 -25.43
CA THR A 214 1.23 -11.68 -25.93
C THR A 214 -0.15 -11.75 -25.29
N ILE A 215 -1.18 -12.16 -26.05
CA ILE A 215 -2.56 -12.31 -25.53
C ILE A 215 -2.59 -13.26 -24.31
N VAL A 216 -1.85 -14.37 -24.40
CA VAL A 216 -1.74 -15.36 -23.31
C VAL A 216 -0.87 -14.87 -22.16
N GLY A 217 0.10 -13.99 -22.42
CA GLY A 217 1.04 -13.50 -21.42
C GLY A 217 0.54 -12.28 -20.65
N ILE A 218 -0.57 -11.65 -20.99
CA ILE A 218 -1.22 -10.64 -20.13
C ILE A 218 -1.54 -11.20 -18.73
N PRO A 219 -2.32 -12.29 -18.58
CA PRO A 219 -2.60 -12.83 -17.25
C PRO A 219 -1.32 -13.33 -16.56
N LEU A 220 -0.38 -13.91 -17.31
CA LEU A 220 0.87 -14.43 -16.75
C LEU A 220 1.83 -13.33 -16.29
N SER A 221 1.91 -12.21 -17.02
CA SER A 221 2.77 -11.07 -16.68
C SER A 221 2.24 -10.31 -15.48
N LEU A 222 0.92 -10.18 -15.33
CA LEU A 222 0.30 -9.62 -14.12
C LEU A 222 0.59 -10.49 -12.90
N ALA A 223 0.34 -11.80 -12.99
CA ALA A 223 0.65 -12.75 -11.91
C ALA A 223 2.16 -12.77 -11.60
N GLY A 224 3.00 -12.78 -12.63
CA GLY A 224 4.45 -12.74 -12.50
C GLY A 224 4.96 -11.43 -11.92
N GLY A 225 4.32 -10.30 -12.22
CA GLY A 225 4.63 -8.99 -11.65
C GLY A 225 4.36 -8.95 -10.15
N VAL A 226 3.18 -9.44 -9.72
CA VAL A 226 2.88 -9.59 -8.28
C VAL A 226 3.89 -10.52 -7.61
N GLY A 227 4.19 -11.67 -8.23
CA GLY A 227 5.20 -12.60 -7.72
C GLY A 227 6.58 -11.97 -7.62
N PHE A 228 6.99 -11.17 -8.60
CA PHE A 228 8.27 -10.47 -8.60
C PHE A 228 8.35 -9.42 -7.49
N LEU A 229 7.28 -8.64 -7.26
CA LEU A 229 7.22 -7.70 -6.14
C LEU A 229 7.34 -8.41 -4.78
N LEU A 230 6.69 -9.57 -4.62
CA LEU A 230 6.84 -10.39 -3.41
C LEU A 230 8.26 -10.92 -3.26
N VAL A 231 8.90 -11.36 -4.34
CA VAL A 231 10.29 -11.81 -4.33
C VAL A 231 11.23 -10.65 -3.96
N LEU A 232 11.02 -9.44 -4.49
CA LEU A 232 11.79 -8.26 -4.11
C LEU A 232 11.64 -7.94 -2.62
N TRP A 233 10.43 -8.01 -2.10
CA TRP A 233 10.17 -7.79 -0.68
C TRP A 233 10.89 -8.83 0.21
N VAL A 234 10.76 -10.12 -0.12
CA VAL A 234 11.46 -11.21 0.59
C VAL A 234 12.98 -11.09 0.46
N ALA A 235 13.47 -10.73 -0.72
CA ALA A 235 14.88 -10.51 -0.99
C ALA A 235 15.45 -9.33 -0.20
N GLY A 236 14.68 -8.25 -0.01
CA GLY A 236 15.06 -7.13 0.86
C GLY A 236 15.28 -7.58 2.30
N VAL A 237 14.37 -8.41 2.83
CA VAL A 237 14.50 -9.00 4.18
C VAL A 237 15.73 -9.90 4.29
N TYR A 238 15.99 -10.75 3.30
CA TYR A 238 17.20 -11.57 3.28
C TYR A 238 18.48 -10.74 3.08
N GLY A 239 18.43 -9.67 2.29
CA GLY A 239 19.51 -8.72 2.14
C GLY A 239 19.88 -8.07 3.47
N ALA A 240 18.89 -7.63 4.24
CA ALA A 240 19.11 -7.13 5.60
C ALA A 240 19.78 -8.19 6.48
N LEU A 241 19.33 -9.45 6.41
CA LEU A 241 19.93 -10.55 7.17
C LEU A 241 21.38 -10.83 6.75
N VAL A 242 21.71 -10.78 5.44
CA VAL A 242 23.08 -10.84 4.92
C VAL A 242 23.93 -9.72 5.49
N LEU A 243 23.44 -8.47 5.41
CA LEU A 243 24.12 -7.29 5.94
C LEU A 243 24.41 -7.43 7.44
N GLY A 244 23.41 -7.84 8.22
CA GLY A 244 23.57 -8.04 9.65
C GLY A 244 24.50 -9.20 10.00
N THR A 245 24.51 -10.27 9.20
CA THR A 245 25.46 -11.39 9.38
C THR A 245 26.89 -10.92 9.10
N TRP A 246 27.09 -10.16 8.04
CA TRP A 246 28.38 -9.53 7.74
C TRP A 246 28.80 -8.58 8.87
N LEU A 247 27.88 -7.75 9.39
CA LEU A 247 28.18 -6.81 10.47
C LEU A 247 28.60 -7.54 11.76
N LEU A 248 27.91 -8.61 12.13
CA LEU A 248 28.25 -9.38 13.33
C LEU A 248 29.53 -10.20 13.17
N SER A 249 29.87 -10.62 11.94
CA SER A 249 31.14 -11.31 11.68
C SER A 249 32.36 -10.45 12.00
N LEU A 250 32.25 -9.12 11.94
CA LEU A 250 33.31 -8.18 12.36
C LEU A 250 33.57 -8.21 13.87
N ALA A 251 32.58 -8.64 14.65
CA ALA A 251 32.65 -8.75 16.11
C ALA A 251 32.80 -10.21 16.60
N ASP A 252 33.07 -11.14 15.68
CA ASP A 252 33.20 -12.59 15.96
C ASP A 252 31.97 -13.17 16.67
N TYR A 253 30.78 -12.69 16.31
CA TYR A 253 29.52 -13.06 16.94
C TYR A 253 28.55 -13.73 15.96
N ASP A 254 28.13 -14.96 16.28
CA ASP A 254 27.25 -15.75 15.40
C ASP A 254 25.86 -15.92 16.00
N ASN A 255 24.90 -15.08 15.57
CA ASN A 255 23.50 -15.28 15.91
C ASN A 255 22.55 -14.71 14.85
N ARG A 256 21.78 -15.59 14.20
CA ARG A 256 20.84 -15.24 13.11
C ARG A 256 19.78 -14.20 13.51
N TRP A 257 19.34 -14.20 14.77
CA TRP A 257 18.30 -13.30 15.26
C TRP A 257 18.85 -11.89 15.47
N VAL A 258 20.04 -11.83 16.06
CA VAL A 258 20.77 -10.58 16.22
C VAL A 258 21.20 -10.05 14.86
N ALA A 259 21.57 -10.93 13.92
CA ALA A 259 21.91 -10.55 12.55
C ALA A 259 20.71 -9.90 11.86
N LEU A 260 19.55 -10.54 11.88
CA LEU A 260 18.33 -9.98 11.29
C LEU A 260 17.97 -8.62 11.92
N PHE A 261 17.99 -8.54 13.25
CA PHE A 261 17.70 -7.30 13.96
C PHE A 261 18.71 -6.21 13.60
N ALA A 262 20.01 -6.50 13.67
CA ALA A 262 21.08 -5.55 13.39
C ALA A 262 21.04 -5.05 11.94
N GLY A 263 20.82 -5.96 10.99
CA GLY A 263 20.70 -5.61 9.58
C GLY A 263 19.52 -4.71 9.29
N LEU A 264 18.32 -5.06 9.79
CA LEU A 264 17.13 -4.23 9.66
C LEU A 264 17.29 -2.89 10.40
N PHE A 265 17.96 -2.89 11.55
CA PHE A 265 18.16 -1.68 12.35
C PHE A 265 19.08 -0.69 11.63
N VAL A 266 20.16 -1.19 11.02
CA VAL A 266 21.04 -0.38 10.18
C VAL A 266 20.25 0.23 9.03
N LEU A 267 19.45 -0.55 8.29
CA LEU A 267 18.62 -0.02 7.20
C LEU A 267 17.61 1.02 7.70
N ALA A 268 16.92 0.76 8.80
CA ALA A 268 15.96 1.70 9.38
C ALA A 268 16.60 3.01 9.85
N VAL A 269 17.84 2.97 10.35
CA VAL A 269 18.61 4.18 10.68
C VAL A 269 19.03 4.93 9.42
N LEU A 270 19.37 4.20 8.35
CA LEU A 270 19.75 4.79 7.07
C LEU A 270 18.60 5.55 6.40
N ASP A 271 17.34 5.19 6.65
CA ASP A 271 16.17 5.91 6.14
C ASP A 271 16.10 7.37 6.63
N PHE A 272 16.74 7.69 7.77
CA PHE A 272 16.87 9.07 8.25
C PHE A 272 17.92 9.88 7.48
N VAL A 273 18.79 9.20 6.71
CA VAL A 273 19.84 9.83 5.92
C VAL A 273 19.36 9.96 4.48
N PRO A 274 19.46 11.13 3.83
CA PRO A 274 18.95 11.34 2.47
C PRO A 274 19.61 10.47 1.39
N LEU A 275 20.73 9.80 1.71
CA LEU A 275 21.45 8.88 0.82
C LEU A 275 21.24 7.39 1.18
N GLY A 276 20.37 7.07 2.15
CA GLY A 276 20.15 5.70 2.63
C GLY A 276 19.73 4.71 1.54
N GLY A 277 18.97 5.18 0.56
CA GLY A 277 18.44 4.33 -0.52
C GLY A 277 19.51 3.68 -1.41
N ILE A 278 20.73 4.22 -1.49
CA ILE A 278 21.81 3.57 -2.25
C ILE A 278 22.26 2.29 -1.55
N LEU A 279 22.44 2.31 -0.22
CA LEU A 279 22.83 1.12 0.51
C LEU A 279 21.69 0.11 0.52
N GLU A 280 20.46 0.56 0.72
CA GLU A 280 19.28 -0.30 0.64
C GLU A 280 19.19 -1.00 -0.73
N PHE A 281 19.44 -0.27 -1.81
CA PHE A 281 19.49 -0.83 -3.16
C PHE A 281 20.60 -1.87 -3.31
N VAL A 282 21.83 -1.59 -2.85
CA VAL A 282 22.94 -2.57 -2.88
C VAL A 282 22.61 -3.81 -2.08
N VAL A 283 22.03 -3.64 -0.89
CA VAL A 283 21.61 -4.73 -0.01
C VAL A 283 20.50 -5.57 -0.65
N LEU A 284 19.53 -4.93 -1.29
CA LEU A 284 18.49 -5.58 -2.07
C LEU A 284 19.09 -6.38 -3.23
N LEU A 285 20.06 -5.83 -3.98
CA LEU A 285 20.72 -6.53 -5.08
C LEU A 285 21.44 -7.79 -4.59
N VAL A 286 22.23 -7.68 -3.51
CA VAL A 286 22.92 -8.83 -2.93
C VAL A 286 21.92 -9.86 -2.41
N GLY A 287 20.88 -9.43 -1.70
CA GLY A 287 19.82 -10.31 -1.19
C GLY A 287 19.07 -11.04 -2.31
N LEU A 288 18.70 -10.33 -3.37
CA LEU A 288 17.98 -10.87 -4.52
C LEU A 288 18.81 -11.88 -5.32
N GLY A 289 20.08 -11.57 -5.55
CA GLY A 289 20.95 -12.50 -6.27
C GLY A 289 21.34 -13.71 -5.44
N ALA A 290 21.62 -13.54 -4.15
CA ALA A 290 21.85 -14.67 -3.25
C ALA A 290 20.59 -15.56 -3.15
N PHE A 291 19.39 -14.96 -3.13
CA PHE A 291 18.11 -15.68 -3.20
C PHE A 291 17.99 -16.48 -4.51
N ALA A 292 18.29 -15.86 -5.66
CA ALA A 292 18.22 -16.52 -6.96
C ALA A 292 19.23 -17.69 -7.09
N LEU A 293 20.46 -17.50 -6.62
CA LEU A 293 21.49 -18.54 -6.61
C LEU A 293 21.12 -19.69 -5.66
N ALA A 294 20.61 -19.37 -4.47
CA ALA A 294 20.14 -20.37 -3.50
C ALA A 294 18.96 -21.20 -4.01
N LEU A 295 18.09 -20.62 -4.86
CA LEU A 295 17.01 -21.34 -5.55
C LEU A 295 17.53 -22.30 -6.62
N ARG A 296 18.66 -21.97 -7.26
CA ARG A 296 19.33 -22.85 -8.23
C ARG A 296 20.04 -24.04 -7.58
N GLY A 297 20.14 -24.06 -6.25
CA GLY A 297 20.83 -25.09 -5.49
C GLY A 297 22.33 -24.83 -5.30
N GLU A 298 22.83 -23.66 -5.72
CA GLU A 298 24.22 -23.26 -5.48
C GLU A 298 24.44 -23.09 -3.97
N SER A 299 25.58 -23.59 -3.48
CA SER A 299 26.03 -23.39 -2.11
C SER A 299 27.33 -22.59 -2.12
N ALA A 300 27.61 -21.84 -1.04
CA ALA A 300 28.78 -20.97 -1.00
C ALA A 300 30.13 -21.73 -1.07
N ASP A 301 30.12 -23.05 -0.85
CA ASP A 301 31.27 -23.95 -0.90
C ASP A 301 31.68 -24.33 -2.34
N ASP A 302 30.75 -24.31 -3.30
CA ASP A 302 30.99 -24.74 -4.69
C ASP A 302 31.86 -23.73 -5.49
N GLY A 303 32.04 -22.51 -4.98
CA GLY A 303 32.78 -21.45 -5.66
C GLY A 303 34.30 -21.61 -5.62
N ASP A 304 34.83 -22.13 -4.51
CA ASP A 304 36.28 -22.17 -4.24
C ASP A 304 37.01 -23.32 -4.97
N GLU A 305 36.30 -24.38 -5.38
CA GLU A 305 36.90 -25.52 -6.09
C GLU A 305 37.32 -25.18 -7.54
N SER A 306 36.67 -24.21 -8.18
CA SER A 306 36.91 -23.87 -9.59
C SER A 306 38.23 -23.15 -9.89
N VAL A 307 38.97 -22.69 -8.85
CA VAL A 307 40.20 -21.90 -9.00
C VAL A 307 41.46 -22.72 -8.67
N SER A 308 41.31 -23.93 -8.14
CA SER A 308 42.44 -24.71 -7.59
C SER A 308 42.73 -26.04 -8.29
N ALA A 309 42.44 -26.17 -9.58
CA ALA A 309 42.98 -27.27 -10.39
C ALA A 309 44.13 -26.75 -11.27
N PRO A 310 45.41 -26.86 -10.84
CA PRO A 310 46.50 -26.88 -11.78
C PRO A 310 46.33 -28.13 -12.65
N ASP A 311 46.24 -27.89 -13.95
CA ASP A 311 46.39 -28.87 -15.01
C ASP A 311 47.75 -29.60 -14.83
N GLU A 312 47.75 -30.74 -14.12
CA GLU A 312 48.84 -31.71 -14.26
C GLU A 312 48.73 -32.31 -15.67
N GLY A 313 49.35 -31.61 -16.62
CA GLY A 313 49.45 -32.02 -18.01
C GLY A 313 50.15 -33.37 -18.20
N PRO A 314 50.11 -33.91 -19.43
CA PRO A 314 50.33 -35.32 -19.71
C PRO A 314 51.79 -35.75 -19.45
N ARG A 315 51.99 -36.78 -18.62
CA ARG A 315 53.27 -37.50 -18.57
C ARG A 315 53.34 -38.45 -19.77
N GLU A 316 53.77 -37.94 -20.93
CA GLU A 316 54.22 -38.78 -22.05
C GLU A 316 55.61 -39.38 -21.78
N GLY A 317 55.84 -40.58 -22.33
CA GLY A 317 56.93 -41.53 -22.05
C GLY A 317 58.35 -41.02 -22.33
N SER A 318 59.45 -41.68 -21.93
CA SER A 318 59.99 -43.04 -22.23
C SER A 318 61.53 -42.97 -21.95
N PRO A 319 62.44 -43.97 -22.14
CA PRO A 319 62.34 -45.39 -22.52
C PRO A 319 63.18 -46.39 -21.64
N MET A 320 63.06 -47.68 -21.98
CA MET A 320 63.94 -48.86 -21.77
C MET A 320 65.09 -48.86 -20.74
N ALA A 321 65.13 -49.94 -19.94
CA ALA A 321 66.24 -50.91 -19.90
C ALA A 321 65.71 -52.29 -19.45
#